data_AF-X1FY24-F1
#
_entry.id   AF-X1FY24-F1
#
_cell.length_a   1.000
_cell.length_b   1.000
_cell.length_c   1.000
_cell.angle_alpha   90.00
_cell.angle_beta   90.00
_cell.angle_gamma   90.00
#
_symmetry.space_group_name_H-M   'P 1'
#
loop_
_entity.id
_entity.type
_entity.pdbx_description
1 polymer ?
#
loop_
_entity_poly.entity_id
_entity_poly.type
_entity_poly.pdbx_seq_one_letter_code
_entity_poly.pdbx_strand_id
1 'polypeptide(L)'
;MAETQRVGEVIEASTTDFVAQCYELYEMPSLGSLVKTKDQSVELYGIVCNAATTSLEPGRRPIARGKDETTEEEIYRSSPQLLKLLRSEFGALVVGHKKDAKLYHHLPPQPARIHSFVYLCPPEEVKEFGQSFDFLNLLLNARLPVPTEELVAASLRQMSQAYEDPRAFLVAAGKELAILLGGNLNQLKAILGRIKL
;
A
#
# COMPACT_ATOMS: atom_id res chain seq x y z
N MET A 1 11.79 1.37 -20.44
CA MET A 1 10.57 1.72 -19.69
C MET A 1 10.45 0.66 -18.62
N ALA A 2 10.43 1.03 -17.34
CA ALA A 2 10.29 0.04 -16.27
C ALA A 2 8.93 -0.66 -16.44
N GLU A 3 8.94 -1.99 -16.43
CA GLU A 3 7.73 -2.78 -16.59
C GLU A 3 6.87 -2.60 -15.33
N THR A 4 5.66 -2.07 -15.49
CA THR A 4 4.78 -1.82 -14.35
C THR A 4 4.27 -3.17 -13.83
N GLN A 5 4.71 -3.57 -12.63
CA GLN A 5 4.34 -4.86 -12.06
C GLN A 5 2.85 -4.84 -11.67
N ARG A 6 2.05 -5.60 -12.42
CA ARG A 6 0.64 -5.86 -12.09
C ARG A 6 0.59 -6.85 -10.93
N VAL A 7 -0.04 -6.46 -9.83
CA VAL A 7 -0.04 -7.24 -8.57
C VAL A 7 -1.40 -7.86 -8.24
N GLY A 8 -2.50 -7.29 -8.74
CA GLY A 8 -3.83 -7.76 -8.39
C GLY A 8 -4.97 -7.08 -9.15
N GLU A 9 -6.18 -7.28 -8.66
CA GLU A 9 -7.40 -6.58 -9.10
C GLU A 9 -8.24 -6.12 -7.92
N VAL A 10 -8.90 -4.97 -8.09
CA VAL A 10 -9.80 -4.40 -7.08
C VAL A 10 -11.03 -5.29 -6.92
N ILE A 11 -11.35 -5.67 -5.68
CA ILE A 11 -12.51 -6.48 -5.30
C ILE A 11 -13.50 -5.74 -4.38
N GLU A 12 -13.05 -4.65 -3.75
CA GLU A 12 -13.88 -3.75 -2.94
C GLU A 12 -13.33 -2.33 -3.11
N ALA A 13 -14.19 -1.31 -3.15
CA ALA A 13 -13.75 0.06 -3.31
C ALA A 13 -14.70 1.08 -2.69
N SER A 14 -14.11 2.13 -2.14
CA SER A 14 -14.74 3.37 -1.70
C SER A 14 -13.97 4.57 -2.27
N THR A 15 -14.39 5.79 -1.97
CA THR A 15 -13.62 6.98 -2.36
C THR A 15 -12.34 7.15 -1.54
N THR A 16 -12.25 6.49 -0.37
CA THR A 16 -11.14 6.63 0.58
C THR A 16 -10.16 5.47 0.53
N ASP A 17 -10.57 4.32 0.02
CA ASP A 17 -9.79 3.09 0.06
C ASP A 17 -10.28 2.08 -0.97
N PHE A 18 -9.48 1.05 -1.21
CA PHE A 18 -9.89 -0.14 -1.94
C PHE A 18 -9.17 -1.38 -1.41
N VAL A 19 -9.78 -2.55 -1.63
CA VAL A 19 -9.17 -3.86 -1.40
C VAL A 19 -8.90 -4.51 -2.74
N ALA A 20 -7.71 -5.09 -2.89
CA ALA A 20 -7.32 -5.83 -4.07
C ALA A 20 -6.91 -7.26 -3.71
N GLN A 21 -7.32 -8.21 -4.56
CA GLN A 21 -6.85 -9.58 -4.51
C GLN A 21 -5.60 -9.72 -5.38
N CYS A 22 -4.53 -10.30 -4.82
CA CYS A 22 -3.31 -10.61 -5.54
C CYS A 22 -3.52 -11.77 -6.52
N TYR A 23 -2.79 -11.78 -7.63
CA TYR A 23 -2.77 -12.93 -8.55
C TYR A 23 -1.97 -14.11 -7.99
N GLU A 24 -0.85 -13.81 -7.36
CA GLU A 24 0.03 -14.80 -6.75
C GLU A 24 -0.11 -14.77 -5.22
N LEU A 25 -0.16 -15.95 -4.61
CA LEU A 25 -0.24 -16.07 -3.15
C LEU A 25 1.06 -15.58 -2.51
N TYR A 26 0.91 -14.81 -1.43
CA TYR A 26 2.01 -14.22 -0.67
C TYR A 26 2.84 -13.15 -1.39
N GLU A 27 2.58 -12.87 -2.67
CA GLU A 27 3.18 -11.76 -3.42
C GLU A 27 2.35 -10.47 -3.28
N MET A 28 2.20 -10.00 -2.04
CA MET A 28 1.51 -8.74 -1.74
C MET A 28 2.50 -7.58 -1.73
N PRO A 29 2.10 -6.37 -2.17
CA PRO A 29 2.90 -5.17 -1.96
C PRO A 29 3.21 -4.95 -0.48
N SER A 30 4.38 -4.38 -0.20
CA SER A 30 4.78 -4.07 1.17
C SER A 30 3.90 -2.97 1.79
N LEU A 31 3.77 -2.99 3.11
CA LEU A 31 3.13 -1.91 3.85
C LEU A 31 3.81 -0.56 3.52
N GLY A 32 2.99 0.45 3.20
CA GLY A 32 3.46 1.78 2.80
C GLY A 32 3.83 1.89 1.31
N SER A 33 3.80 0.82 0.53
CA SER A 33 4.07 0.90 -0.90
C SER A 33 2.98 1.70 -1.63
N LEU A 34 3.42 2.51 -2.59
CA LEU A 34 2.52 3.23 -3.49
C LEU A 34 2.08 2.28 -4.61
N VAL A 35 0.77 2.11 -4.73
CA VAL A 35 0.12 1.37 -5.80
C VAL A 35 -0.78 2.30 -6.60
N LYS A 36 -1.11 1.90 -7.82
CA LYS A 36 -2.11 2.59 -8.62
C LYS A 36 -3.10 1.65 -9.27
N THR A 37 -4.28 2.18 -9.51
CA THR A 37 -5.31 1.57 -10.35
C THR A 37 -5.74 2.57 -11.41
N LYS A 38 -6.17 2.07 -12.57
CA LYS A 38 -6.54 2.90 -13.71
C LYS A 38 -7.97 2.60 -14.14
N ASP A 39 -8.76 3.65 -14.30
CA ASP A 39 -10.05 3.61 -14.97
C ASP A 39 -10.11 4.71 -16.02
N GLN A 40 -10.17 4.32 -17.30
CA GLN A 40 -10.13 5.23 -18.44
C GLN A 40 -8.93 6.19 -18.38
N SER A 41 -9.19 7.50 -18.22
CA SER A 41 -8.19 8.57 -18.14
C SER A 41 -7.83 8.98 -16.71
N VAL A 42 -8.38 8.28 -15.70
CA VAL A 42 -8.13 8.57 -14.28
C VAL A 42 -7.28 7.45 -13.68
N GLU A 43 -6.17 7.83 -13.07
CA GLU A 43 -5.34 6.95 -12.27
C GLU A 43 -5.55 7.30 -10.79
N LEU A 44 -5.85 6.32 -9.96
CA LEU A 44 -5.96 6.49 -8.51
C LEU A 44 -4.70 5.95 -7.85
N TYR A 45 -4.16 6.72 -6.92
CA TYR A 45 -3.00 6.34 -6.13
C TYR A 45 -3.42 5.91 -4.74
N GLY A 46 -2.90 4.77 -4.32
CA GLY A 46 -3.14 4.20 -3.00
C GLY A 46 -1.86 3.88 -2.26
N ILE A 47 -1.88 4.03 -0.94
CA ILE A 47 -0.83 3.52 -0.04
C ILE A 47 -1.33 2.23 0.59
N VAL A 48 -0.59 1.14 0.41
CA VAL A 48 -0.93 -0.16 1.02
C VAL A 48 -0.89 -0.03 2.53
N CYS A 49 -2.03 -0.28 3.19
CA CYS A 49 -2.23 -0.07 4.62
C CYS A 49 -2.47 -1.37 5.41
N ASN A 50 -2.82 -2.46 4.73
CA ASN A 50 -2.87 -3.80 5.31
C ASN A 50 -2.69 -4.86 4.21
N ALA A 51 -2.30 -6.07 4.60
CA ALA A 51 -2.20 -7.22 3.70
C ALA A 51 -2.41 -8.50 4.50
N ALA A 52 -3.12 -9.48 3.94
CA ALA A 52 -3.41 -10.75 4.61
C ALA A 52 -3.62 -11.88 3.59
N THR A 53 -3.16 -13.07 3.95
CA THR A 53 -3.54 -14.31 3.26
C THR A 53 -4.54 -15.07 4.11
N THR A 54 -5.72 -15.34 3.54
CA THR A 54 -6.83 -15.99 4.24
C THR A 54 -7.42 -17.12 3.40
N SER A 55 -8.40 -17.84 3.95
CA SER A 55 -9.16 -18.82 3.16
C SER A 55 -10.04 -18.10 2.14
N LEU A 56 -10.17 -18.68 0.95
CA LEU A 56 -11.11 -18.23 -0.08
C LEU A 56 -12.56 -18.29 0.42
N GLU A 57 -12.89 -19.27 1.26
CA GLU A 57 -14.23 -19.39 1.84
C GLU A 57 -14.37 -18.49 3.09
N PRO A 58 -15.33 -17.55 3.11
CA PRO A 58 -15.54 -16.67 4.25
C PRO A 58 -15.79 -17.44 5.56
N GLY A 59 -15.15 -17.00 6.64
CA GLY A 59 -15.30 -17.59 7.98
C GLY A 59 -14.49 -18.87 8.22
N ARG A 60 -13.81 -19.43 7.21
CA ARG A 60 -12.90 -20.57 7.39
C ARG A 60 -11.48 -20.11 7.69
N ARG A 61 -10.76 -20.92 8.48
CA ARG A 61 -9.33 -20.73 8.75
C ARG A 61 -8.54 -21.91 8.19
N PRO A 62 -7.40 -21.65 7.53
CA PRO A 62 -6.45 -22.71 7.22
C PRO A 62 -6.00 -23.41 8.51
N ILE A 63 -5.81 -24.73 8.43
CA ILE A 63 -5.30 -25.54 9.55
C ILE A 63 -3.83 -25.87 9.31
N ALA A 64 -3.07 -26.07 10.38
CA ALA A 64 -1.66 -26.48 10.29
C ALA A 64 -1.55 -27.89 9.68
N ARG A 65 -0.64 -28.04 8.71
CA ARG A 65 -0.42 -29.31 7.97
C ARG A 65 1.03 -29.79 7.94
N GLY A 66 2.00 -28.92 8.22
CA GLY A 66 3.43 -29.23 8.10
C GLY A 66 4.04 -29.97 9.28
N LYS A 67 3.27 -30.72 10.08
CA LYS A 67 3.81 -31.40 11.27
C LYS A 67 4.89 -32.42 10.89
N ASP A 68 4.67 -33.14 9.79
CA ASP A 68 5.53 -34.22 9.32
C ASP A 68 6.37 -33.81 8.09
N GLU A 69 6.28 -32.54 7.68
CA GLU A 69 6.99 -31.99 6.51
C GLU A 69 8.31 -31.34 6.93
N THR A 70 9.33 -31.42 6.09
CA THR A 70 10.65 -30.85 6.36
C THR A 70 10.78 -29.38 5.97
N THR A 71 9.98 -28.90 5.01
CA THR A 71 9.93 -27.50 4.58
C THR A 71 8.49 -27.04 4.31
N GLU A 72 8.28 -25.72 4.27
CA GLU A 72 6.97 -25.14 3.97
C GLU A 72 6.52 -25.45 2.54
N GLU A 73 7.45 -25.51 1.58
CA GLU A 73 7.15 -25.85 0.19
C GLU A 73 6.61 -27.28 0.04
N GLU A 74 7.05 -28.20 0.89
CA GLU A 74 6.60 -29.59 0.83
C GLU A 74 5.12 -29.71 1.24
N ILE A 75 4.62 -28.83 2.13
CA ILE A 75 3.18 -28.73 2.46
C ILE A 75 2.36 -28.45 1.20
N TYR A 76 2.84 -27.56 0.31
CA TYR A 76 2.16 -27.22 -0.94
C TYR A 76 2.30 -28.32 -2.00
N ARG A 77 3.41 -29.06 -2.00
CA ARG A 77 3.59 -30.22 -2.89
C ARG A 77 2.69 -31.38 -2.49
N SER A 78 2.57 -31.66 -1.19
CA SER A 78 1.70 -32.73 -0.68
C SER A 78 0.22 -32.34 -0.70
N SER A 79 -0.10 -31.04 -0.69
CA SER A 79 -1.47 -30.50 -0.80
C SER A 79 -1.61 -29.36 -1.82
N PRO A 80 -1.50 -29.62 -3.15
CA PRO A 80 -1.55 -28.57 -4.17
C PRO A 80 -2.86 -27.77 -4.22
N GLN A 81 -3.96 -28.34 -3.73
CA GLN A 81 -5.26 -27.69 -3.61
C GLN A 81 -5.23 -26.44 -2.72
N LEU A 82 -4.25 -26.31 -1.80
CA LEU A 82 -4.11 -25.13 -0.95
C LEU A 82 -4.00 -23.84 -1.78
N LEU A 83 -3.37 -23.90 -2.96
CA LEU A 83 -3.24 -22.76 -3.87
C LEU A 83 -4.59 -22.24 -4.38
N LYS A 84 -5.63 -23.08 -4.37
CA LYS A 84 -7.00 -22.72 -4.79
C LYS A 84 -7.94 -22.41 -3.63
N LEU A 85 -7.51 -22.70 -2.40
CA LEU A 85 -8.31 -22.55 -1.18
C LEU A 85 -7.90 -21.32 -0.36
N LEU A 86 -6.80 -20.68 -0.74
CA LEU A 86 -6.26 -19.48 -0.14
C LEU A 86 -6.36 -18.32 -1.12
N ARG A 87 -6.37 -17.11 -0.57
CA ARG A 87 -6.24 -15.87 -1.33
C ARG A 87 -5.42 -14.88 -0.53
N SER A 88 -4.64 -14.07 -1.23
CA SER A 88 -3.89 -12.95 -0.67
C SER A 88 -4.57 -11.66 -1.08
N GLU A 89 -4.88 -10.82 -0.11
CA GLU A 89 -5.58 -9.55 -0.31
C GLU A 89 -4.79 -8.44 0.39
N PHE A 90 -4.78 -7.24 -0.19
CA PHE A 90 -4.27 -6.04 0.46
C PHE A 90 -5.24 -4.88 0.31
N GLY A 91 -5.31 -4.06 1.33
CA GLY A 91 -6.04 -2.81 1.34
C GLY A 91 -5.10 -1.65 1.09
N ALA A 92 -5.56 -0.67 0.32
CA ALA A 92 -4.84 0.56 0.05
C ALA A 92 -5.73 1.77 0.34
N LEU A 93 -5.18 2.74 1.08
CA LEU A 93 -5.80 4.04 1.26
C LEU A 93 -5.57 4.90 0.04
N VAL A 94 -6.64 5.46 -0.51
CA VAL A 94 -6.54 6.41 -1.62
C VAL A 94 -5.96 7.72 -1.11
N VAL A 95 -4.81 8.09 -1.68
CA VAL A 95 -4.00 9.26 -1.29
C VAL A 95 -3.92 10.33 -2.36
N GLY A 96 -4.45 10.05 -3.55
CA GLY A 96 -4.42 10.98 -4.65
C GLY A 96 -4.95 10.36 -5.93
N HIS A 97 -5.00 11.18 -6.98
CA HIS A 97 -5.36 10.74 -8.31
C HIS A 97 -4.69 11.60 -9.37
N LYS A 98 -4.54 11.07 -10.57
CA LYS A 98 -4.08 11.78 -11.75
C LYS A 98 -5.19 11.77 -12.79
N LYS A 99 -5.54 12.96 -13.27
CA LYS A 99 -6.54 13.17 -14.32
C LYS A 99 -6.00 14.20 -15.30
N ASP A 100 -6.10 13.90 -16.59
CA ASP A 100 -5.64 14.79 -17.67
C ASP A 100 -4.16 15.22 -17.46
N ALA A 101 -3.31 14.26 -17.10
CA ALA A 101 -1.89 14.43 -16.74
C ALA A 101 -1.59 15.30 -15.51
N LYS A 102 -2.61 15.83 -14.83
CA LYS A 102 -2.45 16.59 -13.60
C LYS A 102 -2.62 15.68 -12.39
N LEU A 103 -1.62 15.69 -11.52
CA LEU A 103 -1.61 14.95 -10.27
C LEU A 103 -2.25 15.77 -9.14
N TYR A 104 -3.02 15.10 -8.30
CA TYR A 104 -3.69 15.66 -7.13
C TYR A 104 -3.47 14.76 -5.92
N HIS A 105 -3.18 15.37 -4.77
CA HIS A 105 -2.97 14.68 -3.48
C HIS A 105 -4.21 14.78 -2.57
N HIS A 106 -5.39 14.77 -3.18
CA HIS A 106 -6.68 14.70 -2.50
C HIS A 106 -7.54 13.58 -3.09
N LEU A 107 -8.62 13.24 -2.40
CA LEU A 107 -9.52 12.16 -2.81
C LEU A 107 -10.07 12.39 -4.23
N PRO A 108 -10.24 11.30 -5.01
CA PRO A 108 -10.87 11.36 -6.32
C PRO A 108 -12.38 11.61 -6.21
N PRO A 109 -13.03 12.10 -7.28
CA PRO A 109 -14.48 12.29 -7.31
C PRO A 109 -15.28 10.98 -7.37
N GLN A 110 -14.63 9.85 -7.69
CA GLN A 110 -15.24 8.53 -7.80
C GLN A 110 -14.30 7.45 -7.24
N PRO A 111 -14.84 6.36 -6.68
CA PRO A 111 -14.04 5.23 -6.18
C PRO A 111 -13.32 4.49 -7.31
N ALA A 112 -12.41 3.60 -6.95
CA ALA A 112 -11.86 2.63 -7.89
C ALA A 112 -12.98 1.73 -8.46
N ARG A 113 -12.84 1.30 -9.72
CA ARG A 113 -13.76 0.34 -10.31
C ARG A 113 -13.38 -1.09 -9.89
N ILE A 114 -14.37 -1.90 -9.56
CA ILE A 114 -14.17 -3.33 -9.34
C ILE A 114 -13.57 -3.96 -10.62
N HIS A 115 -12.63 -4.87 -10.43
CA HIS A 115 -11.80 -5.51 -11.45
C HIS A 115 -10.83 -4.57 -12.19
N SER A 116 -10.67 -3.31 -11.76
CA SER A 116 -9.51 -2.53 -12.24
C SER A 116 -8.22 -3.17 -11.72
N PHE A 117 -7.24 -3.27 -12.61
CA PHE A 117 -5.95 -3.86 -12.26
C PHE A 117 -5.15 -2.91 -11.38
N VAL A 118 -4.50 -3.49 -10.38
CA VAL A 118 -3.63 -2.77 -9.46
C VAL A 118 -2.19 -3.04 -9.83
N TYR A 119 -1.40 -1.98 -9.84
CA TYR A 119 0.01 -1.98 -10.19
C TYR A 119 0.84 -1.40 -9.07
N LEU A 120 2.02 -1.98 -8.82
CA LEU A 120 3.03 -1.34 -7.99
C LEU A 120 3.62 -0.16 -8.77
N CYS A 121 3.65 1.03 -8.16
CA CYS A 121 4.23 2.20 -8.82
C CYS A 121 5.75 2.03 -8.95
N PRO A 122 6.31 2.21 -10.16
CA PRO A 122 7.75 2.16 -10.37
C PRO A 122 8.44 3.40 -9.78
N PRO A 123 9.78 3.38 -9.58
CA PRO A 123 10.50 4.45 -8.89
C PRO A 123 10.29 5.85 -9.48
N GLU A 124 10.18 5.99 -10.81
CA GLU A 124 9.92 7.26 -11.48
C GLU A 124 8.56 7.86 -11.09
N GLU A 125 7.54 7.02 -10.92
CA GLU A 125 6.20 7.45 -10.58
C GLU A 125 6.07 7.72 -9.07
N VAL A 126 6.78 6.94 -8.26
CA VAL A 126 6.95 7.24 -6.83
C VAL A 126 7.61 8.60 -6.63
N LYS A 127 8.64 8.94 -7.43
CA LYS A 127 9.26 10.27 -7.42
C LYS A 127 8.30 11.36 -7.85
N GLU A 128 7.56 11.16 -8.94
CA GLU A 128 6.55 12.12 -9.41
C GLU A 128 5.51 12.40 -8.32
N PHE A 129 4.97 11.34 -7.70
CA PHE A 129 4.00 11.47 -6.63
C PHE A 129 4.57 12.14 -5.39
N GLY A 130 5.80 11.78 -5.01
CA GLY A 130 6.50 12.28 -3.82
C GLY A 130 7.04 13.71 -3.92
N GLN A 131 6.78 14.45 -5.01
CA GLN A 131 7.13 15.87 -5.11
C GLN A 131 6.33 16.75 -4.15
N SER A 132 5.14 16.31 -3.73
CA SER A 132 4.35 16.92 -2.67
C SER A 132 4.08 15.92 -1.54
N PHE A 133 4.01 16.44 -0.32
CA PHE A 133 3.69 15.71 0.89
C PHE A 133 2.24 15.94 1.35
N ASP A 134 1.41 16.61 0.55
CA ASP A 134 0.01 16.93 0.89
C ASP A 134 -0.81 15.67 1.22
N PHE A 135 -0.46 14.53 0.62
CA PHE A 135 -1.09 13.24 0.89
C PHE A 135 -0.95 12.77 2.35
N LEU A 136 0.06 13.28 3.07
CA LEU A 136 0.24 12.96 4.49
C LEU A 136 -0.98 13.38 5.31
N ASN A 137 -1.69 14.43 4.91
CA ASN A 137 -2.94 14.82 5.57
C ASN A 137 -4.00 13.71 5.48
N LEU A 138 -4.11 13.01 4.35
CA LEU A 138 -5.06 11.91 4.21
C LEU A 138 -4.65 10.73 5.09
N LEU A 139 -3.36 10.39 5.11
CA LEU A 139 -2.85 9.31 5.98
C LEU A 139 -3.06 9.62 7.47
N LEU A 140 -2.72 10.84 7.90
CA LEU A 140 -2.80 11.27 9.31
C LEU A 140 -4.24 11.27 9.85
N ASN A 141 -5.23 11.52 8.98
CA ASN A 141 -6.65 11.58 9.35
C ASN A 141 -7.42 10.28 9.03
N ALA A 142 -6.76 9.28 8.46
CA ALA A 142 -7.40 8.02 8.12
C ALA A 142 -7.75 7.22 9.39
N ARG A 143 -8.92 6.57 9.35
CA ARG A 143 -9.35 5.62 10.39
C ARG A 143 -8.96 4.22 9.95
N LEU A 144 -7.85 3.73 10.46
CA LEU A 144 -7.25 2.47 10.03
C LEU A 144 -7.22 1.42 11.14
N PRO A 145 -7.16 0.13 10.76
CA PRO A 145 -6.87 -0.95 11.69
C PRO A 145 -5.39 -0.98 12.14
N VAL A 146 -4.50 -0.26 11.44
CA VAL A 146 -3.07 -0.14 11.74
C VAL A 146 -2.78 1.24 12.34
N PRO A 147 -1.87 1.38 13.33
CA PRO A 147 -1.49 2.69 13.84
C PRO A 147 -1.00 3.61 12.73
N THR A 148 -1.57 4.81 12.68
CA THR A 148 -1.28 5.80 11.63
C THR A 148 0.22 6.14 11.55
N GLU A 149 0.91 6.18 12.69
CA GLU A 149 2.34 6.47 12.75
C GLU A 149 3.18 5.41 12.05
N GLU A 150 2.77 4.14 12.14
CA GLU A 150 3.44 3.03 11.44
C GLU A 150 3.25 3.16 9.94
N LEU A 151 2.03 3.47 9.48
CA LEU A 151 1.75 3.61 8.06
C LEU A 151 2.48 4.80 7.45
N VAL A 152 2.44 5.98 8.09
CA VAL A 152 3.14 7.16 7.60
C VAL A 152 4.64 6.90 7.52
N ALA A 153 5.23 6.33 8.57
CA ALA A 153 6.65 6.02 8.56
C ALA A 153 7.02 4.97 7.50
N ALA A 154 6.21 3.92 7.35
CA ALA A 154 6.41 2.91 6.32
C ALA A 154 6.33 3.52 4.91
N SER A 155 5.35 4.38 4.66
CA SER A 155 5.16 5.05 3.37
C SER A 155 6.39 5.88 3.01
N LEU A 156 6.87 6.69 3.95
CA LEU A 156 8.06 7.52 3.72
C LEU A 156 9.33 6.68 3.50
N ARG A 157 9.51 5.57 4.21
CA ARG A 157 10.62 4.63 3.98
C ARG A 157 10.53 3.91 2.63
N GLN A 158 9.34 3.59 2.16
CA GLN A 158 9.14 2.99 0.83
C GLN A 158 9.43 4.01 -0.26
N MET A 159 8.89 5.22 -0.14
CA MET A 159 9.08 6.27 -1.13
C MET A 159 10.54 6.76 -1.20
N SER A 160 11.24 6.85 -0.07
CA SER A 160 12.62 7.33 -0.04
C SER A 160 13.59 6.46 -0.85
N GLN A 161 13.29 5.16 -1.00
CA GLN A 161 14.10 4.23 -1.80
C GLN A 161 14.12 4.58 -3.29
N ALA A 162 13.14 5.34 -3.78
CA ALA A 162 13.17 5.79 -5.16
C ALA A 162 14.22 6.90 -5.37
N TYR A 163 14.59 7.66 -4.33
CA TYR A 163 15.45 8.84 -4.45
C TYR A 163 16.94 8.49 -4.35
N GLU A 164 17.78 9.27 -5.04
CA GLU A 164 19.24 9.13 -4.97
C GLU A 164 19.80 9.49 -3.59
N ASP A 165 19.17 10.47 -2.93
CA ASP A 165 19.42 10.82 -1.53
C ASP A 165 18.15 10.56 -0.70
N PRO A 166 17.95 9.31 -0.21
CA PRO A 166 16.82 8.97 0.64
C PRO A 166 16.74 9.82 1.91
N ARG A 167 17.90 10.23 2.45
CA ARG A 167 17.99 11.01 3.68
C ARG A 167 17.44 12.41 3.46
N ALA A 168 17.83 13.08 2.37
CA ALA A 168 17.31 14.40 2.03
C ALA A 168 15.78 14.38 1.86
N PHE A 169 15.24 13.35 1.20
CA PHE A 169 13.79 13.17 1.07
C PHE A 169 13.11 13.03 2.43
N LEU A 170 13.64 12.17 3.31
CA LEU A 170 13.07 11.96 4.64
C LEU A 170 13.17 13.21 5.54
N VAL A 171 14.24 14.00 5.40
CA VAL A 171 14.37 15.30 6.09
C VAL A 171 13.29 16.28 5.61
N ALA A 172 13.04 16.34 4.30
CA ALA A 172 11.99 17.19 3.74
C ALA A 172 10.59 16.75 4.24
N ALA A 173 10.30 15.45 4.22
CA ALA A 173 9.07 14.89 4.76
C ALA A 173 8.91 15.16 6.27
N GLY A 174 10.00 15.05 7.04
CA GLY A 174 10.00 15.33 8.47
C GLY A 174 9.70 16.80 8.79
N LYS A 175 10.16 17.74 7.96
CA LYS A 175 9.82 19.16 8.09
C LYS A 175 8.33 19.40 7.83
N GLU A 176 7.76 18.76 6.80
CA GLU A 176 6.33 18.86 6.52
C GLU A 176 5.50 18.30 7.67
N LEU A 177 5.86 17.10 8.17
CA LEU A 177 5.20 16.51 9.34
C LEU A 177 5.24 17.42 10.57
N ALA A 178 6.34 18.15 10.78
CA ALA A 178 6.44 19.10 11.89
C ALA A 178 5.46 20.27 11.76
N ILE A 179 5.13 20.68 10.54
CA ILE A 179 4.10 21.70 10.26
C ILE A 179 2.71 21.10 10.52
N LEU A 180 2.41 19.95 9.93
CA LEU A 180 1.10 19.28 10.03
C LEU A 180 0.76 18.86 11.47
N LEU A 181 1.77 18.44 12.23
CA LEU A 181 1.63 17.91 13.59
C LEU A 181 2.15 18.88 14.66
N GLY A 182 2.24 20.18 14.37
CA GLY A 182 2.75 21.18 15.33
C GLY A 182 2.01 21.16 16.68
N GLY A 183 0.72 20.79 16.69
CA GLY A 183 -0.08 20.61 17.90
C GLY A 183 0.01 19.22 18.56
N ASN A 184 0.66 18.23 17.93
CA ASN A 184 0.75 16.85 18.40
C ASN A 184 2.20 16.32 18.35
N LEU A 185 3.05 16.85 19.22
CA LEU A 185 4.47 16.51 19.28
C LEU A 185 4.74 15.03 19.58
N ASN A 186 3.86 14.37 20.34
CA ASN A 186 4.02 12.95 20.66
C ASN A 186 3.88 12.08 19.40
N GLN A 187 2.87 12.36 18.57
CA GLN A 187 2.66 11.67 17.30
C GLN A 187 3.80 11.95 16.33
N LEU A 188 4.24 13.21 16.22
CA LEU A 188 5.40 13.58 15.40
C LEU A 188 6.65 12.78 15.82
N LYS A 189 6.97 12.75 17.13
CA LYS A 189 8.12 12.00 17.64
C LYS A 189 8.01 10.50 17.34
N ALA A 190 6.81 9.94 17.45
CA ALA A 190 6.56 8.54 17.13
C ALA A 190 6.83 8.21 15.66
N ILE A 191 6.43 9.09 14.72
CA ILE A 191 6.72 8.93 13.29
C ILE A 191 8.22 9.13 13.03
N LEU A 192 8.81 10.22 13.52
CA LEU A 192 10.23 10.55 13.28
C LEU A 192 11.17 9.45 13.80
N GLY A 193 10.88 8.84 14.95
CA GLY A 193 11.67 7.73 15.48
C GLY A 193 11.65 6.47 14.60
N ARG A 194 10.66 6.33 13.71
CA ARG A 194 10.47 5.19 12.81
C ARG A 194 11.01 5.42 11.41
N ILE A 195 11.19 6.66 10.99
CA ILE A 195 11.75 6.96 9.65
C ILE A 195 13.28 6.93 9.60
N LYS A 196 13.97 6.74 10.75
CA LYS A 196 15.45 6.67 10.89
C LYS A 196 16.20 7.51 9.84
N LEU A 197 16.19 8.83 10.05
CA LEU A 197 16.99 9.81 9.31
C LEU A 197 18.49 9.51 9.37
#